data_AF-A0A1F8LMC9-F1
#
_entry.id   AF-A0A1F8LMC9-F1
#
_cell.length_a   1.000
_cell.length_b   1.000
_cell.length_c   1.000
_cell.angle_alpha   90.00
_cell.angle_beta   90.00
_cell.angle_gamma   90.00
#
_symmetry.space_group_name_H-M   'P 1'
#
loop_
_entity.id
_entity.type
_entity.pdbx_description
1 polymer ?
#
loop_
_entity_poly.entity_id
_entity_poly.type
_entity_poly.pdbx_seq_one_letter_code
_entity_poly.pdbx_strand_id
1 'polypeptide(L)'
;MIGAIIGGRIIGSDAEGFGALGLAIGGILVGYPTGIIVGLLLMKRLFHQKGSVWLGLLGGIIGTVVTIALSEPLKLNSNSYLLFGAFFVLVTGLSLGGFYLKK
;
A
#
# COMPACT_ATOMS: atom_id res chain seq x y z
N MET A 1 5.75 3.08 8.14
CA MET A 1 6.68 3.42 9.25
C MET A 1 7.76 2.37 9.47
N ILE A 2 7.45 1.07 9.58
CA ILE A 2 8.44 0.03 9.89
C ILE A 2 9.55 -0.09 8.80
N GLY A 3 9.21 -0.04 7.52
CA GLY A 3 10.20 -0.07 6.43
C GLY A 3 11.14 1.15 6.41
N ALA A 4 10.64 2.33 6.79
CA ALA A 4 11.45 3.55 6.91
C ALA A 4 12.43 3.48 8.09
N ILE A 5 12.02 2.85 9.20
CA ILE A 5 12.86 2.65 10.39
C ILE A 5 13.96 1.62 10.11
N ILE A 6 13.64 0.53 9.40
CA ILE A 6 14.61 -0.51 9.03
C ILE A 6 15.60 0.01 7.98
N GLY A 7 15.12 0.72 6.95
CA GLY A 7 15.98 1.36 5.96
C GLY A 7 16.91 2.42 6.58
N GLY A 8 16.41 3.21 7.53
CA GLY A 8 17.21 4.23 8.22
C GLY A 8 18.25 3.67 9.20
N ARG A 9 18.07 2.45 9.72
CA ARG A 9 19.02 1.81 10.67
C ARG A 9 20.13 1.03 9.99
N ILE A 10 19.91 0.49 8.79
CA ILE A 10 20.91 -0.33 8.08
C ILE A 10 21.91 0.56 7.30
N ILE A 11 21.53 1.80 6.96
CA ILE A 11 22.33 2.74 6.14
C ILE A 11 22.55 4.05 6.92
N GLY A 12 22.84 3.94 8.21
CA GLY A 12 23.06 5.10 9.07
C GLY A 12 24.51 5.60 8.99
N SER A 13 24.83 6.40 7.96
CA SER A 13 25.81 7.50 8.07
C SER A 13 25.90 8.41 6.83
N ASP A 14 25.53 7.95 5.62
CA ASP A 14 25.84 8.70 4.38
C ASP A 14 24.64 9.21 3.57
N ALA A 15 23.40 8.86 3.93
CA ALA A 15 22.22 9.20 3.12
C ALA A 15 21.52 10.49 3.59
N GLU A 16 22.24 11.62 3.65
CA GLU A 16 21.61 12.93 3.82
C GLU A 16 21.25 13.52 2.44
N GLY A 17 20.03 14.07 2.30
CA GLY A 17 19.54 14.67 1.04
C GLY A 17 18.80 13.69 0.09
N PHE A 18 19.13 13.71 -1.20
CA PHE A 18 18.42 12.95 -2.25
C PHE A 18 18.39 11.43 -2.02
N GLY A 19 19.40 10.86 -1.35
CA GLY A 19 19.44 9.45 -0.99
C GLY A 19 18.29 9.05 -0.05
N ALA A 20 17.99 9.88 0.95
CA ALA A 20 16.87 9.65 1.86
C ALA A 20 15.51 9.74 1.15
N LEU A 21 15.36 10.67 0.20
CA LEU A 21 14.15 10.77 -0.63
C LEU A 21 13.97 9.54 -1.52
N GLY A 22 15.04 9.09 -2.17
CA GLY A 22 15.04 7.87 -2.99
C GLY A 22 14.65 6.64 -2.18
N LEU A 23 15.20 6.49 -0.97
CA LEU A 23 14.87 5.41 -0.05
C LEU A 23 13.43 5.50 0.47
N ALA A 24 12.92 6.70 0.75
CA ALA A 24 11.54 6.91 1.19
C ALA A 24 10.54 6.54 0.08
N ILE A 25 10.79 7.00 -1.14
CA ILE A 25 9.96 6.69 -2.31
C ILE A 25 10.04 5.20 -2.62
N GLY A 26 11.25 4.63 -2.70
CA GLY A 26 11.45 3.20 -2.91
C GLY A 26 10.78 2.35 -1.84
N GLY A 27 10.87 2.77 -0.58
CA GLY A 27 10.22 2.11 0.54
C GLY A 27 8.69 2.12 0.45
N ILE A 28 8.08 3.18 -0.07
CA ILE A 28 6.62 3.24 -0.28
C ILE A 28 6.23 2.37 -1.48
N LEU A 29 6.95 2.49 -2.60
CA LEU A 29 6.66 1.78 -3.85
C LEU A 29 6.80 0.26 -3.70
N VAL A 30 7.76 -0.21 -2.90
CA VAL A 30 7.95 -1.65 -2.66
C VAL A 30 7.18 -2.09 -1.42
N GLY A 31 7.32 -1.35 -0.31
CA GLY A 31 6.80 -1.79 0.98
C GLY A 31 5.30 -1.92 1.03
N TYR A 32 4.54 -1.02 0.36
CA TYR A 32 3.08 -1.08 0.41
C TYR A 32 2.49 -2.27 -0.37
N PRO A 33 2.86 -2.49 -1.66
CA PRO A 33 2.42 -3.69 -2.38
C PRO A 33 2.84 -4.98 -1.69
N THR A 34 4.08 -5.07 -1.21
CA THR A 34 4.56 -6.24 -0.47
C THR A 34 3.76 -6.45 0.81
N GLY A 35 3.47 -5.38 1.55
CA GLY A 35 2.64 -5.45 2.76
C GLY A 35 1.23 -5.98 2.50
N ILE A 36 0.58 -5.54 1.42
CA ILE A 36 -0.75 -6.04 1.03
C ILE A 36 -0.68 -7.53 0.70
N ILE A 37 0.27 -7.95 -0.15
CA ILE A 37 0.41 -9.35 -0.57
C ILE A 37 0.66 -10.24 0.64
N VAL A 38 1.60 -9.85 1.50
CA VAL A 38 1.92 -10.59 2.73
C VAL A 38 0.69 -10.62 3.66
N GLY A 39 -0.04 -9.53 3.81
CA GLY A 39 -1.27 -9.46 4.60
C GLY A 39 -2.35 -10.42 4.10
N LEU A 40 -2.59 -10.47 2.79
CA LEU A 40 -3.56 -11.40 2.19
C LEU A 40 -3.11 -12.86 2.33
N LEU A 41 -1.81 -13.14 2.15
CA LEU A 41 -1.25 -14.49 2.34
C LEU A 41 -1.35 -14.93 3.80
N LEU A 42 -1.08 -14.05 4.75
CA LEU A 42 -1.25 -14.29 6.18
C LEU A 42 -2.73 -14.53 6.51
N MET A 43 -3.65 -13.75 5.93
CA MET A 43 -5.09 -14.00 6.10
C MET A 43 -5.50 -15.40 5.62
N LYS A 44 -5.02 -15.79 4.44
CA LYS A 44 -5.29 -17.11 3.88
C LYS A 44 -4.68 -18.24 4.73
N ARG A 45 -3.44 -18.07 5.20
CA ARG A 45 -2.68 -19.13 5.87
C ARG A 45 -2.97 -19.24 7.36
N LEU A 46 -3.07 -18.12 8.07
CA LEU A 46 -3.24 -18.10 9.53
C LEU A 46 -4.72 -18.24 9.92
N PHE A 47 -5.61 -17.53 9.22
CA PHE A 47 -7.04 -17.53 9.53
C PHE A 47 -7.83 -18.54 8.69
N HIS A 48 -7.16 -19.38 7.90
CA HIS A 48 -7.76 -20.39 7.01
C HIS A 48 -8.89 -19.84 6.12
N GLN A 49 -8.83 -18.55 5.78
CA GLN A 49 -9.86 -17.89 4.99
C GLN A 49 -9.80 -18.38 3.54
N LYS A 50 -10.92 -18.88 3.03
CA LYS A 50 -11.08 -19.23 1.62
C LYS A 50 -11.27 -17.92 0.84
N GLY A 51 -10.19 -17.47 0.22
CA GLY A 51 -10.18 -16.26 -0.60
C GLY A 51 -9.14 -16.32 -1.71
N SER A 52 -9.29 -15.44 -2.69
CA SER A 52 -8.44 -15.36 -3.86
C SER A 52 -7.46 -14.20 -3.76
N VAL A 53 -6.17 -14.50 -3.56
CA VAL A 53 -5.09 -13.49 -3.53
C VAL A 53 -5.04 -12.71 -4.86
N TRP A 54 -5.32 -13.36 -5.99
CA TRP A 54 -5.39 -12.73 -7.29
C TRP A 54 -6.51 -11.68 -7.41
N LEU A 55 -7.70 -11.99 -6.87
CA LEU A 55 -8.78 -11.01 -6.86
C LEU A 55 -8.50 -9.88 -5.87
N GLY A 56 -7.79 -10.15 -4.77
CA GLY A 56 -7.34 -9.10 -3.87
C GLY A 56 -6.30 -8.17 -4.51
N LEU A 57 -5.39 -8.70 -5.33
CA LEU A 57 -4.48 -7.88 -6.13
C LEU A 57 -5.23 -6.99 -7.13
N LEU A 58 -6.21 -7.56 -7.85
CA LEU A 58 -7.07 -6.77 -8.75
C LEU A 58 -7.85 -5.70 -7.99
N GLY A 59 -8.37 -6.01 -6.80
CA GLY A 59 -9.00 -5.03 -5.92
C GLY A 59 -8.06 -3.89 -5.54
N GLY A 60 -6.78 -4.18 -5.26
CA GLY A 60 -5.78 -3.16 -5.00
C GLY A 60 -5.48 -2.25 -6.21
N ILE A 61 -5.41 -2.84 -7.42
CA ILE A 61 -5.24 -2.07 -8.67
C ILE A 61 -6.45 -1.16 -8.89
N ILE A 62 -7.67 -1.69 -8.73
CA ILE A 62 -8.90 -0.91 -8.83
C ILE A 62 -8.90 0.23 -7.80
N GLY A 63 -8.54 -0.04 -6.55
CA GLY A 63 -8.44 1.00 -5.52
C GLY A 63 -7.44 2.10 -5.84
N THR A 64 -6.35 1.76 -6.53
CA THR A 64 -5.38 2.75 -7.00
C THR A 64 -5.99 3.65 -8.06
N VAL A 65 -6.64 3.06 -9.07
CA VAL A 65 -7.32 3.79 -10.14
C VAL A 65 -8.44 4.67 -9.57
N VAL A 66 -9.24 4.15 -8.64
CA VAL A 66 -10.32 4.90 -7.97
C VAL A 66 -9.75 6.07 -7.17
N THR A 67 -8.63 5.88 -6.46
CA THR A 67 -8.00 6.98 -5.71
C THR A 67 -7.53 8.09 -6.65
N ILE A 68 -6.92 7.74 -7.79
CA ILE A 68 -6.48 8.71 -8.81
C ILE A 68 -7.70 9.44 -9.38
N ALA A 69 -8.75 8.72 -9.76
CA ALA A 69 -9.97 9.29 -10.31
C ALA A 69 -10.68 10.22 -9.31
N LEU A 70 -10.62 9.90 -8.01
CA LEU A 70 -11.17 10.73 -6.94
C LEU A 70 -10.27 11.89 -6.53
N SER A 71 -8.98 11.87 -6.92
CA SER A 71 -8.00 12.84 -6.44
C SER A 71 -8.30 14.27 -6.89
N GLU A 72 -8.79 14.44 -8.11
CA GLU A 72 -9.20 15.72 -8.69
C GLU A 72 -10.57 16.20 -8.18
N PRO A 73 -11.68 15.42 -8.28
CA PRO A 73 -13.01 15.91 -7.91
C PRO A 73 -13.13 16.23 -6.41
N LEU A 74 -12.46 15.45 -5.56
CA LEU A 74 -12.45 15.69 -4.11
C LEU A 74 -11.30 16.62 -3.66
N LYS A 75 -10.51 17.15 -4.61
CA LYS A 75 -9.33 17.99 -4.33
C LYS A 75 -8.37 17.34 -3.31
N LEU A 76 -8.27 16.02 -3.30
CA LEU A 76 -7.37 15.29 -2.40
C LEU A 76 -5.91 15.65 -2.69
N ASN A 77 -5.61 16.04 -3.94
CA ASN A 77 -4.30 16.56 -4.33
C ASN A 77 -3.87 17.82 -3.56
N SER A 78 -4.80 18.55 -2.94
CA SER A 78 -4.51 19.78 -2.19
C SER A 78 -3.87 19.47 -0.83
N ASN A 79 -3.97 18.23 -0.34
CA ASN A 79 -3.34 17.81 0.91
C ASN A 79 -2.79 16.39 0.77
N SER A 80 -1.47 16.28 0.75
CA SER A 80 -0.77 15.00 0.58
C SER A 80 -1.14 13.97 1.65
N TYR A 81 -1.40 14.39 2.89
CA TYR A 81 -1.80 13.47 3.96
C TYR A 81 -3.18 12.86 3.70
N LEU A 82 -4.13 13.67 3.21
CA LEU A 82 -5.47 13.21 2.81
C LEU A 82 -5.40 12.29 1.60
N LEU A 83 -4.58 12.63 0.60
CA LEU A 83 -4.38 11.78 -0.58
C LEU A 83 -3.80 10.42 -0.20
N PHE A 84 -2.74 10.39 0.60
CA PHE A 84 -2.14 9.14 1.09
C PHE A 84 -3.12 8.36 1.97
N GLY A 85 -3.84 9.03 2.88
CA GLY A 85 -4.85 8.39 3.72
C GLY A 85 -5.94 7.71 2.89
N ALA A 86 -6.49 8.42 1.90
CA ALA A 86 -7.48 7.90 0.98
C ALA A 86 -6.93 6.71 0.17
N PHE A 87 -5.71 6.83 -0.34
CA PHE A 87 -5.02 5.75 -1.03
C PHE A 87 -4.89 4.49 -0.17
N PHE A 88 -4.42 4.63 1.07
CA PHE A 88 -4.25 3.51 2.00
C PHE A 88 -5.58 2.81 2.28
N VAL A 89 -6.64 3.58 2.57
CA VAL A 89 -7.96 3.04 2.90
C VAL A 89 -8.61 2.37 1.69
N LEU A 90 -8.64 3.05 0.54
CA LEU A 90 -9.30 2.54 -0.66
C LEU A 90 -8.59 1.29 -1.21
N VAL A 91 -7.26 1.34 -1.34
CA VAL A 91 -6.50 0.22 -1.88
C VAL A 91 -6.56 -0.99 -0.95
N THR A 92 -6.40 -0.80 0.37
CA THR A 92 -6.49 -1.92 1.33
C THR A 92 -7.91 -2.47 1.39
N GLY A 93 -8.92 -1.60 1.43
CA GLY A 93 -10.34 -2.00 1.51
C GLY A 93 -10.79 -2.76 0.27
N LEU A 94 -10.48 -2.26 -0.94
CA LEU A 94 -10.81 -2.94 -2.18
C LEU A 94 -9.99 -4.21 -2.39
N SER A 95 -8.74 -4.25 -1.91
CA SER A 95 -7.92 -5.46 -1.94
C SER A 95 -8.48 -6.56 -1.03
N LEU A 96 -8.91 -6.20 0.18
CA LEU A 96 -9.61 -7.12 1.08
C LEU A 96 -10.96 -7.55 0.49
N GLY A 97 -11.75 -6.62 -0.05
CA GLY A 97 -13.02 -6.93 -0.71
C GLY A 97 -12.85 -7.90 -1.88
N GLY A 98 -11.84 -7.65 -2.72
CA GLY A 98 -11.43 -8.53 -3.81
C GLY A 98 -11.03 -9.93 -3.32
N PHE A 99 -10.29 -10.02 -2.21
CA PHE A 99 -9.90 -11.30 -1.64
C PHE A 99 -11.11 -12.16 -1.24
N TYR A 100 -12.15 -11.55 -0.66
CA TYR A 100 -13.37 -12.24 -0.22
C TYR A 100 -14.42 -12.46 -1.31
N LEU A 101 -14.24 -11.89 -2.51
CA LEU A 101 -15.19 -12.00 -3.62
C LEU A 101 -15.32 -13.44 -4.17
N LYS A 102 -14.31 -14.29 -3.96
CA LYS A 102 -14.36 -15.71 -4.31
C LYS A 102 -14.46 -16.55 -3.03
N LYS A 103 -15.70 -16.83 -2.61
CA LYS A 103 -16.04 -17.82 -1.59
C LYS A 103 -16.01 -19.23 -2.16
#